data_AF-A0A9P9CZX2-F1
#
_entry.id   AF-A0A9P9CZX2-F1
#
_cell.length_a   1.000
_cell.length_b   1.000
_cell.length_c   1.000
_cell.angle_alpha   90.00
_cell.angle_beta   90.00
_cell.angle_gamma   90.00
#
_symmetry.space_group_name_H-M   'P 1'
#
loop_
_entity.id
_entity.type
_entity.pdbx_description
1 polymer ?
#
loop_
_entity_poly.entity_id
_entity_poly.type
_entity_poly.pdbx_seq_one_letter_code
_entity_poly.pdbx_strand_id
1 'polypeptide(L)'
;MASLGVKLWPGDFNKEEALESAIAGTSSIFLDPYISQYGEFSRTGILDTAYRGDTILPLVSPKTIGPFSGAPILNPPAFHAKEIYYSDELLTPEELGRKLSTASGKELKTNYQSDEVVERTRKENPFVGGQVLTREIYKLIDMDQVHKQGIPLSTFDQFLDEHKAAAVETFSGAAP
;
A
#
# COMPACT_ATOMS: atom_id res chain seq x y z
N MET A 1 -21.63 11.28 -26.59
CA MET A 1 -20.40 11.78 -25.93
C MET A 1 -19.21 11.09 -26.57
N ALA A 2 -18.39 11.83 -27.32
CA ALA A 2 -17.26 11.31 -28.08
C ALA A 2 -16.19 10.72 -27.15
N SER A 3 -15.64 9.56 -27.53
CA SER A 3 -14.56 8.88 -26.82
C SER A 3 -13.31 9.77 -26.76
N LEU A 4 -12.82 10.05 -25.55
CA LEU A 4 -11.61 10.83 -25.26
C LEU A 4 -10.29 10.12 -25.65
N GLY A 5 -10.29 9.29 -26.70
CA GLY A 5 -9.07 8.61 -27.17
C GLY A 5 -8.49 7.57 -26.21
N VAL A 6 -9.19 7.21 -25.13
CA VAL A 6 -8.75 6.19 -24.18
C VAL A 6 -9.29 4.83 -24.61
N LYS A 7 -8.38 3.89 -24.91
CA LYS A 7 -8.69 2.49 -25.14
C LYS A 7 -8.70 1.77 -23.80
N LEU A 8 -9.88 1.40 -23.33
CA LEU A 8 -10.04 0.56 -22.14
C LEU A 8 -9.80 -0.90 -22.54
N TRP A 9 -8.88 -1.58 -21.86
CA TRP A 9 -8.69 -3.01 -21.98
C TRP A 9 -9.46 -3.69 -20.86
N PRO A 10 -10.45 -4.54 -21.15
CA PRO A 10 -11.10 -5.33 -20.11
C PRO A 10 -10.05 -6.28 -19.51
N GLY A 11 -9.73 -6.09 -18.24
CA GLY A 11 -8.83 -6.98 -17.50
C GLY A 11 -9.53 -8.30 -17.14
N ASP A 12 -8.80 -9.41 -17.25
CA ASP A 12 -9.21 -10.72 -16.74
C ASP A 12 -8.34 -11.05 -15.53
N PHE A 13 -8.93 -10.99 -14.34
CA PHE A 13 -8.25 -11.26 -13.07
C PHE A 13 -7.90 -12.74 -12.87
N ASN A 14 -8.33 -13.64 -13.75
CA ASN A 14 -7.94 -15.05 -13.69
C ASN A 14 -6.74 -15.38 -14.59
N LYS A 15 -6.23 -14.39 -15.33
CA LYS A 15 -5.09 -14.60 -16.23
C LYS A 15 -3.79 -14.26 -15.49
N GLU A 16 -3.18 -15.27 -14.89
CA GLU A 16 -1.96 -15.18 -14.09
C GLU A 16 -0.82 -14.43 -14.81
N GLU A 17 -0.53 -14.74 -16.07
CA GLU A 17 0.49 -14.03 -16.88
C GLU A 17 0.21 -12.52 -17.02
N ALA A 18 -1.07 -12.13 -17.09
CA ALA A 18 -1.46 -10.72 -17.18
C ALA A 18 -1.34 -10.03 -15.82
N LEU A 19 -1.62 -10.75 -14.73
CA LEU A 19 -1.38 -10.26 -13.37
C LEU A 19 0.11 -10.11 -13.10
N GLU A 20 0.94 -11.11 -13.43
CA GLU A 20 2.39 -11.07 -13.34
C GLU A 20 2.97 -9.89 -14.11
N SER A 21 2.52 -9.68 -15.36
CA SER A 21 2.93 -8.52 -16.16
C SER A 21 2.40 -7.19 -15.61
N ALA A 22 1.24 -7.16 -14.94
CA ALA A 22 0.68 -5.94 -14.37
C ALA A 22 1.34 -5.57 -13.03
N ILE A 23 1.79 -6.55 -12.25
CA ILE A 23 2.54 -6.33 -11.00
C ILE A 23 4.05 -6.20 -11.26
N ALA A 24 4.55 -6.60 -12.43
CA ALA A 24 5.93 -6.34 -12.84
C ALA A 24 6.20 -4.83 -12.88
N GLY A 25 6.96 -4.33 -11.90
CA GLY A 25 7.25 -2.90 -11.72
C GLY A 25 6.40 -2.22 -10.65
N THR A 26 5.39 -2.90 -10.09
CA THR A 26 4.68 -2.42 -8.90
C THR A 26 5.57 -2.63 -7.68
N SER A 27 6.11 -1.54 -7.16
CA SER A 27 7.13 -1.53 -6.10
C SER A 27 6.62 -1.04 -4.74
N SER A 28 5.38 -0.60 -4.69
CA SER A 28 4.73 -0.07 -3.49
C SER A 28 3.28 -0.53 -3.44
N ILE A 29 2.78 -0.70 -2.22
CA ILE A 29 1.37 -1.01 -1.99
C ILE A 29 0.68 0.32 -1.67
N PHE A 30 -0.20 0.75 -2.56
CA PHE A 30 -1.13 1.83 -2.26
C PHE A 30 -2.20 1.29 -1.32
N LEU A 31 -2.02 1.51 -0.02
CA LEU A 31 -3.04 1.21 0.98
C LEU A 31 -4.10 2.32 0.93
N ASP A 32 -5.06 2.17 0.05
CA ASP A 32 -6.29 2.94 0.14
C ASP A 32 -7.19 2.29 1.22
N PRO A 33 -7.42 2.95 2.36
CA PRO A 33 -8.32 2.44 3.39
C PRO A 33 -9.79 2.34 2.93
N TYR A 34 -10.15 2.93 1.77
CA TYR A 34 -11.50 2.91 1.20
C TYR A 34 -11.82 1.68 0.32
N ILE A 35 -10.88 0.76 0.13
CA ILE A 35 -11.13 -0.47 -0.66
C ILE A 35 -11.92 -1.48 0.19
N SER A 36 -12.92 -2.13 -0.42
CA SER A 36 -13.82 -3.12 0.21
C SER A 36 -13.10 -4.26 0.96
N GLN A 37 -11.84 -4.54 0.64
CA GLN A 37 -10.95 -5.47 1.34
C GLN A 37 -10.77 -5.13 2.84
N TYR A 38 -10.94 -3.86 3.22
CA TYR A 38 -10.89 -3.40 4.60
C TYR A 38 -12.27 -3.26 5.23
N GLY A 39 -13.36 -3.68 4.57
CA GLY A 39 -14.71 -3.56 5.12
C GLY A 39 -14.89 -4.33 6.43
N GLU A 40 -14.28 -5.52 6.54
CA GLU A 40 -14.25 -6.24 7.82
C GLU A 40 -13.32 -5.57 8.83
N PHE A 41 -12.19 -5.02 8.38
CA PHE A 41 -11.25 -4.33 9.27
C PHE A 41 -11.85 -3.04 9.86
N SER A 42 -12.49 -2.21 9.04
CA SER A 42 -13.16 -0.98 9.48
C SER A 42 -14.30 -1.29 10.44
N ARG A 43 -15.07 -2.34 10.16
CA ARG A 43 -16.18 -2.82 11.00
C ARG A 43 -15.70 -3.39 12.34
N THR A 44 -14.85 -4.40 12.30
CA THR A 44 -14.42 -5.18 13.49
C THR A 44 -13.30 -4.52 14.29
N GLY A 45 -12.51 -3.65 13.65
CA GLY A 45 -11.26 -3.15 14.20
C GLY A 45 -10.12 -4.17 14.18
N ILE A 46 -10.31 -5.34 13.57
CA ILE A 46 -9.29 -6.39 13.49
C ILE A 46 -8.80 -6.51 12.06
N LEU A 47 -7.53 -6.17 11.84
CA LEU A 47 -6.84 -6.43 10.59
C LEU A 47 -6.39 -7.89 10.59
N ASP A 48 -7.23 -8.77 10.06
CA ASP A 48 -6.85 -10.16 9.82
C ASP A 48 -5.95 -10.22 8.58
N THR A 49 -4.70 -10.63 8.75
CA THR A 49 -3.67 -10.47 7.71
C THR A 49 -2.79 -11.70 7.56
N ALA A 50 -2.40 -11.95 6.31
CA ALA A 50 -1.35 -12.87 5.94
C ALA A 50 0.04 -12.24 5.97
N TYR A 51 0.21 -10.98 6.36
CA TYR A 51 1.53 -10.48 6.73
C TYR A 51 2.05 -11.18 7.99
N ARG A 52 3.34 -11.04 8.27
CA ARG A 52 3.96 -11.50 9.52
C ARG A 52 4.27 -10.29 10.41
N GLY A 53 4.52 -10.53 11.70
CA GLY A 53 4.87 -9.47 12.65
C GLY A 53 6.12 -8.68 12.27
N ASP A 54 7.06 -9.34 11.60
CA ASP A 54 8.32 -8.79 11.09
C ASP A 54 8.20 -8.27 9.64
N THR A 55 7.02 -8.32 9.03
CA THR A 55 6.81 -7.74 7.71
C THR A 55 6.93 -6.22 7.79
N ILE A 56 7.72 -5.65 6.90
CA ILE A 56 7.83 -4.20 6.73
C ILE A 56 7.01 -3.78 5.50
N LEU A 57 6.08 -2.88 5.72
CA LEU A 57 5.17 -2.31 4.73
C LEU A 57 5.75 -0.98 4.23
N PRO A 58 6.19 -0.89 2.97
CA PRO A 58 6.55 0.39 2.38
C PRO A 58 5.31 1.18 2.00
N LEU A 59 5.15 2.35 2.62
CA LEU A 59 4.05 3.26 2.34
C LEU A 59 4.52 4.37 1.40
N VAL A 60 3.64 4.73 0.47
CA VAL A 60 3.85 5.83 -0.46
C VAL A 60 2.69 6.82 -0.32
N SER A 61 3.02 8.08 -0.09
CA SER A 61 2.05 9.16 -0.04
C SER A 61 1.68 9.62 -1.44
N PRO A 62 0.38 9.84 -1.74
CA PRO A 62 -0.03 10.45 -3.00
C PRO A 62 0.69 11.76 -3.35
N LYS A 63 1.11 12.53 -2.33
CA LYS A 63 1.78 13.82 -2.49
C LYS A 63 3.20 13.72 -3.03
N THR A 64 3.87 12.60 -2.81
CA THR A 64 5.29 12.41 -3.18
C THR A 64 5.45 11.65 -4.49
N ILE A 65 4.40 10.94 -4.96
CA ILE A 65 4.39 10.29 -6.28
C ILE A 65 4.77 11.24 -7.41
N GLY A 66 4.15 12.43 -7.45
CA GLY A 66 4.43 13.44 -8.46
C GLY A 66 5.89 13.91 -8.46
N PRO A 67 6.40 14.42 -7.32
CA PRO A 67 7.81 14.79 -7.17
C PRO A 67 8.80 13.69 -7.58
N PHE A 68 8.62 12.45 -7.10
CA PHE A 68 9.51 11.33 -7.46
C PHE A 68 9.40 10.96 -8.94
N SER A 69 8.20 10.97 -9.51
CA SER A 69 7.99 10.67 -10.94
C SER A 69 8.52 11.78 -11.86
N GLY A 70 8.53 13.03 -11.39
CA GLY A 70 9.03 14.19 -12.12
C GLY A 70 10.55 14.35 -12.05
N ALA A 71 11.20 13.86 -10.99
CA ALA A 71 12.64 14.06 -10.78
C ALA A 71 13.54 13.52 -11.91
N PRO A 72 13.29 12.33 -12.50
CA PRO A 72 14.03 11.87 -13.67
C PRO A 72 13.91 12.76 -14.90
N ILE A 73 12.78 13.46 -15.06
CA ILE A 73 12.53 14.36 -16.19
C ILE A 73 13.28 15.69 -15.98
N LEU A 74 13.29 16.20 -14.75
CA LEU A 74 13.90 17.47 -14.40
C LEU A 74 15.42 17.37 -14.22
N ASN A 75 15.95 16.18 -13.92
CA ASN A 75 17.39 15.95 -13.79
C ASN A 75 17.83 14.61 -14.43
N PRO A 76 17.70 14.42 -15.75
CA PRO A 76 17.97 13.13 -16.41
C PRO A 76 19.35 12.52 -16.09
N PRO A 77 20.46 13.28 -16.03
CA PRO A 77 21.76 12.70 -15.69
C PRO A 77 21.83 12.04 -14.32
N ALA A 78 21.05 12.53 -13.33
CA ALA A 78 21.03 11.94 -11.99
C ALA A 78 20.29 10.60 -11.94
N PHE A 79 19.41 10.33 -12.91
CA PHE A 79 18.52 9.14 -12.92
C PHE A 79 18.78 8.18 -14.10
N HIS A 80 19.68 8.54 -15.03
CA HIS A 80 19.97 7.71 -16.21
C HIS A 80 20.40 6.29 -15.82
N ALA A 81 19.73 5.28 -16.41
CA ALA A 81 19.99 3.86 -16.22
C ALA A 81 19.96 3.40 -14.74
N LYS A 82 19.20 4.10 -13.89
CA LYS A 82 18.98 3.72 -12.49
C LYS A 82 17.55 3.25 -12.29
N GLU A 83 17.42 2.15 -11.55
CA GLU A 83 16.16 1.78 -10.92
C GLU A 83 16.21 2.29 -9.48
N ILE A 84 15.18 3.04 -9.08
CA ILE A 84 15.04 3.56 -7.72
C ILE A 84 13.67 3.17 -7.22
N TYR A 85 13.65 2.26 -6.25
CA TYR A 85 12.48 1.93 -5.49
C TYR A 85 12.38 2.88 -4.31
N TYR A 86 11.23 3.49 -4.10
CA TYR A 86 11.06 4.46 -3.02
C TYR A 86 9.84 4.18 -2.16
N SER A 87 9.92 4.67 -0.93
CA SER A 87 8.83 4.73 0.04
C SER A 87 9.03 5.99 0.88
N ASP A 88 7.93 6.55 1.36
CA ASP A 88 7.94 7.67 2.30
C ASP A 88 8.22 7.20 3.72
N GLU A 89 7.60 6.09 4.12
CA GLU A 89 7.71 5.54 5.46
C GLU A 89 7.60 4.02 5.42
N LEU A 90 8.46 3.36 6.19
CA LEU A 90 8.45 1.91 6.39
C LEU A 90 7.81 1.62 7.74
N LEU A 91 6.73 0.81 7.77
CA LEU A 91 6.01 0.48 9.00
C LEU A 91 5.75 -1.02 9.11
N THR A 92 5.69 -1.55 10.33
CA THR A 92 5.07 -2.89 10.54
C THR A 92 3.54 -2.80 10.50
N PRO A 93 2.81 -3.92 10.31
CA PRO A 93 1.36 -3.94 10.44
C PRO A 93 0.86 -3.45 11.83
N GLU A 94 1.61 -3.71 12.90
CA GLU A 94 1.27 -3.22 14.25
C GLU A 94 1.42 -1.71 14.36
N GLU A 95 2.49 -1.14 13.79
CA GLU A 95 2.70 0.31 13.79
C GLU A 95 1.64 1.04 12.97
N LEU A 96 1.30 0.49 11.79
CA LEU A 96 0.20 0.96 10.96
C LEU A 96 -1.12 0.96 11.77
N GLY A 97 -1.45 -0.15 12.42
CA GLY A 97 -2.66 -0.29 13.23
C GLY A 97 -2.71 0.69 14.40
N ARG A 98 -1.58 0.94 15.06
CA ARG A 98 -1.47 1.92 16.15
C ARG A 98 -1.65 3.37 15.69
N LYS A 99 -1.07 3.75 14.55
CA LYS A 99 -1.26 5.08 13.95
C LYS A 99 -2.72 5.30 13.55
N LEU A 100 -3.34 4.32 12.89
CA LEU A 100 -4.78 4.33 12.57
C LEU A 100 -5.65 4.40 13.82
N SER A 101 -5.31 3.66 14.89
CA SER A 101 -6.05 3.71 16.16
C SER A 101 -6.03 5.10 16.77
N THR A 102 -4.86 5.76 16.73
CA THR A 102 -4.68 7.12 17.24
C THR A 102 -5.50 8.12 16.44
N ALA A 103 -5.47 8.03 15.10
CA ALA A 103 -6.18 8.95 14.23
C ALA A 103 -7.70 8.79 14.27
N SER A 104 -8.19 7.55 14.35
CA SER A 104 -9.62 7.22 14.35
C SER A 104 -10.27 7.28 15.73
N GLY A 105 -9.50 7.16 16.81
CA GLY A 105 -10.02 7.01 18.17
C GLY A 105 -10.63 5.65 18.49
N LYS A 106 -10.49 4.66 17.58
CA LYS A 106 -10.95 3.28 17.78
C LYS A 106 -9.75 2.38 18.09
N GLU A 107 -9.95 1.39 18.95
CA GLU A 107 -8.94 0.35 19.17
C GLU A 107 -8.87 -0.55 17.93
N LEU A 108 -7.73 -0.53 17.22
CA LEU A 108 -7.47 -1.39 16.07
C LEU A 108 -6.34 -2.37 16.40
N LYS A 109 -6.53 -3.64 16.04
CA LYS A 109 -5.60 -4.74 16.32
C LYS A 109 -5.23 -5.46 15.05
N THR A 110 -4.06 -6.06 15.05
CA THR A 110 -3.62 -6.96 13.99
C THR A 110 -3.75 -8.40 14.45
N ASN A 111 -4.38 -9.24 13.63
CA ASN A 111 -4.42 -10.68 13.81
C ASN A 111 -3.60 -11.33 12.68
N TYR A 112 -2.50 -12.00 13.06
CA TYR A 112 -1.65 -12.70 12.10
C TYR A 112 -2.19 -14.10 11.85
N GLN A 113 -2.54 -14.39 10.61
CA GLN A 113 -3.04 -15.70 10.22
C GLN A 113 -1.94 -16.76 10.27
N SER A 114 -2.29 -17.97 10.74
CA SER A 114 -1.39 -19.12 10.66
C SER A 114 -1.10 -19.51 9.21
N ASP A 115 0.07 -20.05 8.94
CA ASP A 115 0.47 -20.47 7.59
C ASP A 115 -0.51 -21.46 6.93
N GLU A 116 -1.12 -22.37 7.69
CA GLU A 116 -2.15 -23.30 7.18
C GLU A 116 -3.38 -22.56 6.64
N VAL A 117 -3.88 -21.57 7.38
CA VAL A 117 -5.01 -20.73 6.96
C VAL A 117 -4.63 -19.91 5.73
N VAL A 118 -3.44 -19.33 5.71
CA VAL A 118 -2.94 -18.54 4.57
C VAL A 118 -2.86 -19.39 3.30
N GLU A 119 -2.27 -20.59 3.37
CA GLU A 119 -2.09 -21.47 2.21
C GLU A 119 -3.41 -22.01 1.65
N ARG A 120 -4.41 -22.20 2.51
CA ARG A 120 -5.77 -22.52 2.08
C ARG A 120 -6.44 -21.32 1.41
N THR A 121 -6.43 -20.16 2.07
CA THR A 121 -7.18 -18.98 1.63
C THR A 121 -6.57 -18.31 0.39
N ARG A 122 -5.25 -18.32 0.23
CA ARG A 122 -4.57 -17.65 -0.91
C ARG A 122 -4.92 -18.25 -2.28
N LYS A 123 -5.43 -19.49 -2.32
CA LYS A 123 -5.89 -20.15 -3.56
C LYS A 123 -7.17 -19.55 -4.11
N GLU A 124 -7.98 -18.97 -3.23
CA GLU A 124 -9.32 -18.45 -3.55
C GLU A 124 -9.38 -16.93 -3.39
N ASN A 125 -8.49 -16.35 -2.57
CA ASN A 125 -8.43 -14.92 -2.30
C ASN A 125 -7.09 -14.33 -2.79
N PRO A 126 -7.08 -13.62 -3.94
CA PRO A 126 -5.87 -13.03 -4.49
C PRO A 126 -5.26 -11.96 -3.60
N PHE A 127 -6.01 -11.34 -2.67
CA PHE A 127 -5.45 -10.38 -1.72
C PHE A 127 -4.55 -11.06 -0.69
N VAL A 128 -4.94 -12.24 -0.19
CA VAL A 128 -4.08 -13.04 0.68
C VAL A 128 -2.83 -13.47 -0.09
N GLY A 129 -2.98 -13.88 -1.35
CA GLY A 129 -1.85 -14.18 -2.24
C GLY A 129 -0.90 -12.98 -2.40
N GLY A 130 -1.44 -11.79 -2.66
CA GLY A 130 -0.68 -10.54 -2.78
C GLY A 130 0.07 -10.17 -1.50
N GLN A 131 -0.57 -10.29 -0.33
CA GLN A 131 0.10 -10.08 0.95
C GLN A 131 1.29 -11.03 1.14
N VAL A 132 1.14 -12.31 0.80
CA VAL A 132 2.25 -13.27 0.85
C VAL A 132 3.39 -12.89 -0.09
N LEU A 133 3.09 -12.52 -1.33
CA LEU A 133 4.08 -12.12 -2.34
C LEU A 133 4.86 -10.85 -1.95
N THR A 134 4.26 -10.00 -1.12
CA THR A 134 4.82 -8.68 -0.79
C THR A 134 5.44 -8.60 0.61
N ARG A 135 5.48 -9.70 1.38
CA ARG A 135 6.11 -9.74 2.72
C ARG A 135 7.54 -9.21 2.76
N GLU A 136 8.28 -9.33 1.66
CA GLU A 136 9.67 -8.92 1.56
C GLU A 136 9.92 -7.80 0.54
N ILE A 137 8.87 -7.17 0.01
CA ILE A 137 9.01 -6.15 -1.04
C ILE A 137 9.84 -4.94 -0.59
N TYR A 138 9.82 -4.64 0.72
CA TYR A 138 10.63 -3.58 1.32
C TYR A 138 12.14 -3.74 1.07
N LYS A 139 12.63 -4.97 0.83
CA LYS A 139 14.05 -5.23 0.57
C LYS A 139 14.54 -4.64 -0.75
N LEU A 140 13.62 -4.28 -1.65
CA LEU A 140 13.95 -3.56 -2.89
C LEU A 140 14.30 -2.09 -2.63
N ILE A 141 13.92 -1.55 -1.47
CA ILE A 141 14.02 -0.12 -1.17
C ILE A 141 15.29 0.14 -0.36
N ASP A 142 16.16 0.98 -0.93
CA ASP A 142 17.30 1.57 -0.23
C ASP A 142 16.91 2.98 0.23
N MET A 143 16.53 3.13 1.51
CA MET A 143 16.12 4.42 2.06
C MET A 143 17.26 5.46 2.05
N ASP A 144 18.52 5.05 2.10
CA ASP A 144 19.64 5.98 1.95
C ASP A 144 19.72 6.50 0.51
N GLN A 145 19.44 5.65 -0.48
CA GLN A 145 19.31 6.08 -1.87
C GLN A 145 18.12 7.01 -2.07
N VAL A 146 16.99 6.73 -1.43
CA VAL A 146 15.79 7.59 -1.48
C VAL A 146 16.09 8.97 -0.90
N HIS A 147 16.69 9.04 0.30
CA HIS A 147 17.04 10.32 0.92
C HIS A 147 18.02 11.15 0.08
N LYS A 148 18.96 10.49 -0.62
CA LYS A 148 19.93 11.17 -1.51
C LYS A 148 19.27 11.87 -2.70
N GLN A 149 18.01 11.56 -3.04
CA GLN A 149 17.28 12.29 -4.09
C GLN A 149 16.94 13.73 -3.67
N GLY A 150 16.99 14.04 -2.37
CA GLY A 150 16.68 15.39 -1.86
C GLY A 150 15.20 15.78 -2.01
N ILE A 151 14.34 14.82 -2.35
CA ILE A 151 12.89 15.00 -2.43
C ILE A 151 12.32 14.84 -1.02
N PRO A 152 11.58 15.82 -0.48
CA PRO A 152 10.95 15.69 0.83
C PRO A 152 10.00 14.48 0.86
N LEU A 153 10.19 13.61 1.85
CA LEU A 153 9.30 12.50 2.14
C LEU A 153 8.13 12.95 3.01
N SER A 154 7.05 12.18 2.94
CA SER A 154 5.90 12.31 3.83
C SER A 154 5.97 11.27 4.96
N THR A 155 4.96 11.29 5.82
CA THR A 155 4.72 10.23 6.82
C THR A 155 3.24 9.87 6.81
N PHE A 156 2.93 8.69 7.32
CA PHE A 156 1.56 8.25 7.48
C PHE A 156 0.80 9.09 8.51
N ASP A 157 1.48 9.61 9.54
CA ASP A 157 0.85 10.54 10.50
C ASP A 157 0.43 11.84 9.82
N GLN A 158 1.27 12.42 8.96
CA GLN A 158 0.91 13.59 8.17
C GLN A 158 -0.29 13.33 7.27
N PHE A 159 -0.34 12.17 6.61
CA PHE A 159 -1.51 11.76 5.83
C PHE A 159 -2.76 11.66 6.71
N LEU A 160 -2.67 11.01 7.87
CA LEU A 160 -3.81 10.84 8.77
C LEU A 160 -4.29 12.16 9.37
N ASP A 161 -3.40 13.11 9.66
CA ASP A 161 -3.78 14.44 10.16
C ASP A 161 -4.60 15.21 9.12
N GLU A 162 -4.20 15.14 7.85
CA GLU A 162 -4.90 15.77 6.73
C GLU A 162 -6.23 15.10 6.40
N HIS A 163 -6.31 13.79 6.61
CA HIS A 163 -7.48 12.96 6.30
C HIS A 163 -8.25 12.49 7.55
N LYS A 164 -8.07 13.19 8.68
CA LYS A 164 -8.57 12.75 9.99
C LYS A 164 -10.07 12.49 10.04
N ALA A 165 -10.86 13.39 9.45
CA ALA A 165 -12.32 13.24 9.41
C ALA A 165 -12.74 11.94 8.71
N ALA A 166 -12.08 11.62 7.60
CA ALA A 166 -12.39 10.43 6.83
C ALA A 166 -11.86 9.15 7.51
N ALA A 167 -10.72 9.22 8.22
CA ALA A 167 -10.26 8.13 9.07
C ALA A 167 -11.27 7.84 10.21
N VAL A 168 -11.77 8.87 10.89
CA VAL A 168 -12.81 8.72 11.92
C VAL A 168 -14.08 8.13 11.31
N GLU A 169 -14.57 8.68 10.19
CA GLU A 169 -15.76 8.19 9.51
C GLU A 169 -15.64 6.70 9.17
N THR A 170 -14.55 6.31 8.50
CA THR A 170 -14.28 4.93 8.08
C THR A 170 -14.33 3.94 9.25
N PHE A 171 -13.75 4.30 10.39
CA PHE A 171 -13.63 3.39 11.55
C PHE A 171 -14.74 3.57 12.60
N SER A 172 -15.59 4.60 12.49
CA SER A 172 -16.71 4.87 13.41
C SER A 172 -17.79 3.78 13.44
N GLY A 173 -17.78 2.85 12.46
CA GLY A 173 -18.79 1.79 12.36
C GLY A 173 -20.13 2.26 11.81
N ALA A 174 -20.23 3.50 11.32
CA ALA A 174 -21.34 3.93 10.48
C ALA A 174 -21.23 3.21 9.13
N ALA A 175 -22.01 2.14 8.96
CA ALA A 175 -22.21 1.58 7.64
C ALA A 175 -22.90 2.65 6.76
N PRO A 176 -22.54 2.78 5.47
CA PRO A 176 -23.46 3.37 4.49
C PRO A 176 -24.75 2.54 4.37
#